data_AF-A0A810N6N6-F1
#
_entry.id   AF-A0A810N6N6-F1
#
_cell.length_a   1.000
_cell.length_b   1.000
_cell.length_c   1.000
_cell.angle_alpha   90.00
_cell.angle_beta   90.00
_cell.angle_gamma   90.00
#
_symmetry.space_group_name_H-M   'P 1'
#
loop_
_entity.id
_entity.type
_entity.pdbx_description
1 polymer ?
#
loop_
_entity_poly.entity_id
_entity_poly.type
_entity_poly.pdbx_seq_one_letter_code
_entity_poly.pdbx_strand_id
1 'polypeptide(L)'
;MTGTAPMPTRSREWTPVLDGLRADLLDCLQVNLAAVADRAAGPGAHLALGAPLRFVTTAGPLGLPVLTASVERRLDEAAGLLGLRVDRRWTGVSGADLRELARDHGPLYVVGDAFTMPWLPYAGHEHMEHSFLLADAGPQCVVADGYHNSTRWGDARPGVWRLPAADLDAAVPAATAMTLTVAAAPEVDRAAVLRENAADLAAAQTAVDDYLDRIRARAGEPAVAAQIVLDVWLLGRSRALHAAWLAATATHPPDAAATDPPGDRTGELAAHADSWLALAGQSYVAMRRAARGGAFPAAVLDRYAELLHTDVVLAGRLVAGAAAPPPSADGVVGPAAVDPARIRAVLAAEFGAVLGLEPEAVAGRPLRELPRYNSFRLVDVIERAEERLGVQLDPDDLTVTALRDLDSLCGVFGRARPVPEGVPRW
;
A
#
# COMPACT_ATOMS: atom_id res chain seq x y z
N MET A 1 27.72 3.65 8.36
CA MET A 1 27.86 4.79 7.45
C MET A 1 27.04 5.95 8.00
N THR A 2 27.66 7.06 8.39
CA THR A 2 26.99 8.30 8.84
C THR A 2 26.86 9.28 7.68
N GLY A 3 26.40 8.79 6.52
CA GLY A 3 26.14 9.62 5.35
C GLY A 3 24.76 10.25 5.47
N THR A 4 24.65 11.56 5.24
CA THR A 4 23.37 12.24 5.10
C THR A 4 22.57 11.57 3.99
N ALA A 5 21.29 11.24 4.24
CA ALA A 5 20.42 10.65 3.22
C ALA A 5 20.42 11.54 1.96
N PRO A 6 20.58 10.95 0.76
CA PRO A 6 20.63 11.71 -0.47
C PRO A 6 19.30 12.44 -0.68
N MET A 7 19.37 13.73 -1.01
CA MET A 7 18.17 14.51 -1.30
C MET A 7 17.63 14.16 -2.69
N PRO A 8 16.29 14.03 -2.86
CA PRO A 8 15.71 13.86 -4.17
C PRO A 8 15.97 15.11 -5.04
N THR A 9 16.20 14.86 -6.31
CA THR A 9 16.46 15.81 -7.38
C THR A 9 15.36 15.73 -8.43
N ARG A 10 15.46 16.53 -9.50
CA ARG A 10 14.53 16.45 -10.65
C ARG A 10 15.21 15.86 -11.87
N SER A 11 14.45 15.06 -12.61
CA SER A 11 14.76 14.62 -13.97
C SER A 11 13.68 15.09 -14.92
N ARG A 12 14.06 15.68 -16.05
CA ARG A 12 13.10 16.07 -17.11
C ARG A 12 12.34 14.86 -17.67
N GLU A 13 12.98 13.69 -17.62
CA GLU A 13 12.45 12.46 -18.17
C GLU A 13 11.60 11.69 -17.14
N TRP A 14 12.13 11.50 -15.94
CA TRP A 14 11.52 10.60 -14.95
C TRP A 14 10.58 11.30 -13.98
N THR A 15 10.83 12.55 -13.58
CA THR A 15 9.96 13.23 -12.60
C THR A 15 8.51 13.30 -13.08
N PRO A 16 8.19 13.72 -14.33
CA PRO A 16 6.80 13.74 -14.80
C PRO A 16 6.13 12.36 -14.85
N VAL A 17 6.91 11.31 -15.15
CA VAL A 17 6.41 9.93 -15.16
C VAL A 17 6.04 9.51 -13.73
N LEU A 18 6.97 9.69 -12.79
CA LEU A 18 6.76 9.32 -11.38
C LEU A 18 5.63 10.11 -10.72
N ASP A 19 5.48 11.40 -11.05
CA ASP A 19 4.38 12.24 -10.55
C ASP A 19 3.01 11.79 -11.06
N GLY A 20 2.96 11.14 -12.23
CA GLY A 20 1.73 10.63 -12.85
C GLY A 20 1.33 9.23 -12.37
N LEU A 21 2.20 8.52 -11.64
CA LEU A 21 1.93 7.17 -11.17
C LEU A 21 0.94 7.17 -10.01
N ARG A 22 0.08 6.14 -9.98
CA ARG A 22 -0.61 5.68 -8.77
C ARG A 22 0.32 4.85 -7.89
N ALA A 23 1.48 5.42 -7.56
CA ALA A 23 2.53 4.77 -6.78
C ALA A 23 2.05 4.30 -5.39
N ASP A 24 1.05 4.99 -4.83
CA ASP A 24 0.36 4.64 -3.60
C ASP A 24 -0.37 3.28 -3.66
N LEU A 25 -0.63 2.77 -4.87
CA LEU A 25 -1.39 1.53 -5.12
C LEU A 25 -0.52 0.36 -5.58
N LEU A 26 0.78 0.58 -5.76
CA LEU A 26 1.70 -0.40 -6.36
C LEU A 26 2.66 -0.91 -5.27
N ASP A 27 3.13 -2.16 -5.37
CA ASP A 27 4.20 -2.65 -4.48
C ASP A 27 5.60 -2.22 -4.96
N CYS A 28 6.62 -2.53 -4.15
CA CYS A 28 8.01 -2.13 -4.40
C CYS A 28 8.62 -2.71 -5.68
N LEU A 29 8.10 -3.82 -6.22
CA LEU A 29 8.59 -4.43 -7.46
C LEU A 29 7.81 -3.89 -8.66
N GLN A 30 6.50 -3.76 -8.50
CA GLN A 30 5.55 -3.37 -9.52
C GLN A 30 5.69 -1.90 -9.94
N VAL A 31 6.02 -1.00 -9.00
CA VAL A 31 5.99 0.44 -9.23
C VAL A 31 7.01 0.94 -10.26
N ASN A 32 8.19 0.31 -10.35
CA ASN A 32 9.19 0.70 -11.33
C ASN A 32 8.97 0.05 -12.71
N LEU A 33 8.26 -1.08 -12.76
CA LEU A 33 7.70 -1.62 -14.02
C LEU A 33 6.61 -0.68 -14.57
N ALA A 34 5.73 -0.21 -13.69
CA ALA A 34 4.72 0.80 -14.01
C ALA A 34 5.35 2.10 -14.57
N ALA A 35 6.45 2.58 -13.97
CA ALA A 35 7.19 3.75 -14.47
C ALA A 35 7.72 3.53 -15.90
N VAL A 36 8.27 2.36 -16.20
CA VAL A 36 8.76 2.02 -17.55
C VAL A 36 7.61 1.98 -18.55
N ALA A 37 6.47 1.38 -18.18
CA ALA A 37 5.29 1.34 -19.04
C ALA A 37 4.72 2.74 -19.32
N ASP A 38 4.53 3.57 -18.29
CA ASP A 38 3.98 4.93 -18.47
C ASP A 38 4.91 5.82 -19.30
N ARG A 39 6.23 5.65 -19.16
CA ARG A 39 7.19 6.37 -20.01
C ARG A 39 7.01 6.01 -21.48
N ALA A 40 6.73 4.76 -21.80
CA ALA A 40 6.73 4.26 -23.18
C ALA A 40 5.35 4.34 -23.85
N ALA A 41 4.28 4.03 -23.12
CA ALA A 41 2.91 3.99 -23.62
C ALA A 41 2.08 5.22 -23.22
N GLY A 42 2.61 6.09 -22.37
CA GLY A 42 1.96 7.31 -21.89
C GLY A 42 1.32 7.15 -20.49
N PRO A 43 0.91 8.28 -19.88
CA PRO A 43 0.38 8.29 -18.51
C PRO A 43 -0.82 7.36 -18.34
N GLY A 44 -0.82 6.58 -17.25
CA GLY A 44 -1.92 5.68 -16.89
C GLY A 44 -1.85 4.29 -17.51
N ALA A 45 -0.86 3.99 -18.37
CA ALA A 45 -0.65 2.64 -18.91
C ALA A 45 -0.49 1.60 -17.78
N HIS A 46 0.17 1.97 -16.68
CA HIS A 46 0.34 1.13 -15.50
C HIS A 46 -0.97 0.66 -14.86
N LEU A 47 -2.10 1.34 -15.08
CA LEU A 47 -3.38 0.94 -14.50
C LEU A 47 -3.82 -0.45 -14.99
N ALA A 48 -3.33 -0.93 -16.14
CA ALA A 48 -3.57 -2.29 -16.60
C ALA A 48 -3.10 -3.37 -15.60
N LEU A 49 -2.12 -3.05 -14.76
CA LEU A 49 -1.68 -3.94 -13.67
C LEU A 49 -2.76 -4.17 -12.60
N GLY A 50 -3.78 -3.32 -12.54
CA GLY A 50 -4.96 -3.49 -11.69
C GLY A 50 -6.01 -4.43 -12.27
N ALA A 51 -5.88 -4.86 -13.52
CA ALA A 51 -6.91 -5.67 -14.17
C ALA A 51 -7.17 -6.99 -13.41
N PRO A 52 -6.15 -7.78 -13.02
CA PRO A 52 -6.37 -9.02 -12.28
C PRO A 52 -6.68 -8.76 -10.80
N LEU A 53 -7.69 -9.46 -10.28
CA LEU A 53 -8.00 -9.51 -8.85
C LEU A 53 -7.89 -10.96 -8.39
N ARG A 54 -6.90 -11.26 -7.54
CA ARG A 54 -6.57 -12.64 -7.16
C ARG A 54 -6.23 -12.76 -5.68
N PHE A 55 -6.42 -13.97 -5.16
CA PHE A 55 -5.88 -14.42 -3.87
C PHE A 55 -4.96 -15.62 -4.13
N VAL A 56 -3.66 -15.37 -4.15
CA VAL A 56 -2.67 -16.43 -4.43
C VAL A 56 -1.59 -16.36 -3.37
N THR A 57 -1.44 -17.44 -2.61
CA THR A 57 -0.42 -17.56 -1.59
C THR A 57 0.78 -18.34 -2.09
N THR A 58 1.97 -17.99 -1.61
CA THR A 58 3.18 -18.80 -1.75
C THR A 58 3.67 -19.25 -0.37
N ALA A 59 4.59 -20.22 -0.33
CA ALA A 59 5.19 -20.65 0.93
C ALA A 59 6.08 -19.52 1.48
N GLY A 60 5.76 -19.03 2.68
CA GLY A 60 6.53 -17.99 3.36
C GLY A 60 7.61 -18.53 4.30
N PRO A 61 8.53 -17.66 4.74
CA PRO A 61 9.69 -18.03 5.55
C PRO A 61 9.33 -18.53 6.96
N LEU A 62 8.13 -18.20 7.46
CA LEU A 62 7.64 -18.64 8.78
C LEU A 62 6.88 -19.98 8.73
N GLY A 63 6.92 -20.68 7.60
CA GLY A 63 6.08 -21.86 7.33
C GLY A 63 4.60 -21.52 7.19
N LEU A 64 4.27 -20.23 6.98
CA LEU A 64 2.93 -19.74 6.72
C LEU A 64 2.79 -19.35 5.25
N PRO A 65 1.61 -19.55 4.64
CA PRO A 65 1.32 -18.95 3.34
C PRO A 65 1.42 -17.41 3.42
N VAL A 66 1.98 -16.78 2.39
CA VAL A 66 2.12 -15.31 2.27
C VAL A 66 1.61 -14.83 0.92
N LEU A 67 1.20 -13.56 0.85
CA LEU A 67 0.63 -12.97 -0.36
C LEU A 67 1.62 -12.13 -1.17
N THR A 68 2.87 -12.01 -0.70
CA THR A 68 3.94 -11.33 -1.43
C THR A 68 4.19 -12.03 -2.77
N ALA A 69 4.14 -11.25 -3.85
CA ALA A 69 4.49 -11.73 -5.18
C ALA A 69 6.02 -11.79 -5.34
N SER A 70 6.51 -12.88 -5.94
CA SER A 70 7.91 -12.99 -6.39
C SER A 70 8.20 -12.01 -7.53
N VAL A 71 9.49 -11.71 -7.74
CA VAL A 71 9.99 -10.98 -8.91
C VAL A 71 9.49 -11.60 -10.22
N GLU A 72 9.59 -12.92 -10.37
CA GLU A 72 9.16 -13.66 -11.57
C GLU A 72 7.70 -13.41 -11.90
N ARG A 73 6.81 -13.57 -10.90
CA ARG A 73 5.39 -13.24 -11.06
C ARG A 73 5.15 -11.80 -11.50
N ARG A 74 5.84 -10.82 -10.93
CA ARG A 74 5.66 -9.41 -11.32
C ARG A 74 6.15 -9.13 -12.74
N LEU A 75 7.20 -9.81 -13.17
CA LEU A 75 7.67 -9.75 -14.56
C LEU A 75 6.68 -10.41 -15.53
N ASP A 76 6.10 -11.55 -15.16
CA ASP A 76 5.08 -12.22 -15.97
C ASP A 76 3.81 -11.35 -16.11
N GLU A 77 3.37 -10.74 -15.02
CA GLU A 77 2.24 -9.79 -15.02
C GLU A 77 2.56 -8.56 -15.90
N ALA A 78 3.77 -7.98 -15.79
CA ALA A 78 4.17 -6.86 -16.63
C ALA A 78 4.28 -7.23 -18.12
N ALA A 79 4.71 -8.46 -18.43
CA ALA A 79 4.72 -8.96 -19.81
C ALA A 79 3.31 -9.13 -20.36
N GLY A 80 2.41 -9.73 -19.58
CA GLY A 80 1.04 -10.03 -19.98
C GLY A 80 0.12 -8.81 -20.02
N LEU A 81 0.38 -7.76 -19.23
CA LEU A 81 -0.52 -6.61 -19.08
C LEU A 81 0.05 -5.31 -19.65
N LEU A 82 1.38 -5.16 -19.66
CA LEU A 82 2.05 -3.91 -20.08
C LEU A 82 2.90 -4.10 -21.33
N GLY A 83 3.07 -5.33 -21.83
CA GLY A 83 3.98 -5.63 -22.94
C GLY A 83 5.46 -5.48 -22.57
N LEU A 84 5.80 -5.44 -21.27
CA LEU A 84 7.18 -5.31 -20.80
C LEU A 84 7.84 -6.69 -20.71
N ARG A 85 8.90 -6.92 -21.50
CA ARG A 85 9.62 -8.19 -21.52
C ARG A 85 11.07 -8.02 -21.12
N VAL A 86 11.55 -8.94 -20.28
CA VAL A 86 12.98 -9.03 -19.97
C VAL A 86 13.73 -9.48 -21.22
N ASP A 87 14.64 -8.64 -21.72
CA ASP A 87 15.52 -8.97 -22.84
C ASP A 87 16.79 -9.67 -22.33
N ARG A 88 17.40 -9.13 -21.26
CA ARG A 88 18.57 -9.70 -20.60
C ARG A 88 18.40 -9.64 -19.09
N ARG A 89 18.96 -10.63 -18.39
CA ARG A 89 18.98 -10.73 -16.93
C ARG A 89 20.37 -11.12 -16.44
N TRP A 90 20.85 -10.40 -15.44
CA TRP A 90 22.10 -10.68 -14.74
C TRP A 90 21.82 -10.76 -13.24
N THR A 91 22.41 -11.73 -12.55
CA THR A 91 22.18 -11.99 -11.12
C THR A 91 23.49 -11.92 -10.33
N GLY A 92 23.44 -11.45 -9.10
CA GLY A 92 24.63 -11.32 -8.25
C GLY A 92 25.56 -10.19 -8.73
N VAL A 93 24.98 -9.15 -9.33
CA VAL A 93 25.71 -8.03 -9.93
C VAL A 93 26.05 -7.00 -8.86
N SER A 94 27.31 -6.57 -8.79
CA SER A 94 27.73 -5.49 -7.89
C SER A 94 27.34 -4.11 -8.45
N GLY A 95 27.31 -3.07 -7.62
CA GLY A 95 27.01 -1.71 -8.11
C GLY A 95 28.00 -1.20 -9.17
N ALA A 96 29.28 -1.62 -9.10
CA ALA A 96 30.27 -1.28 -10.13
C ALA A 96 29.91 -1.94 -11.48
N ASP A 97 29.55 -3.22 -11.45
CA ASP A 97 29.12 -3.97 -12.64
C ASP A 97 27.78 -3.44 -13.17
N LEU A 98 26.86 -2.99 -12.31
CA LEU A 98 25.61 -2.34 -12.74
C LEU A 98 25.89 -1.10 -13.60
N ARG A 99 26.90 -0.31 -13.22
CA ARG A 99 27.28 0.88 -14.00
C ARG A 99 27.90 0.52 -15.34
N GLU A 100 28.61 -0.60 -15.43
CA GLU A 100 29.11 -1.14 -16.70
C GLU A 100 27.95 -1.58 -17.59
N LEU A 101 27.06 -2.42 -17.07
CA LEU A 101 25.87 -2.88 -17.78
C LEU A 101 24.99 -1.72 -18.26
N ALA A 102 24.77 -0.71 -17.43
CA ALA A 102 23.93 0.43 -17.80
C ALA A 102 24.57 1.32 -18.89
N ARG A 103 25.90 1.40 -18.96
CA ARG A 103 26.60 2.07 -20.07
C ARG A 103 26.47 1.30 -21.38
N ASP A 104 26.53 -0.03 -21.31
CA ASP A 104 26.52 -0.89 -22.50
C ASP A 104 25.10 -1.15 -23.03
N HIS A 105 24.10 -1.13 -22.16
CA HIS A 105 22.73 -1.54 -22.48
C HIS A 105 21.65 -0.47 -22.24
N GLY A 106 22.01 0.67 -21.65
CA GLY A 106 21.06 1.73 -21.29
C GLY A 106 20.38 1.49 -19.94
N PRO A 107 19.21 2.11 -19.69
CA PRO A 107 18.53 2.02 -18.41
C PRO A 107 18.24 0.59 -17.96
N LEU A 108 18.48 0.31 -16.68
CA LEU A 108 18.26 -1.02 -16.09
C LEU A 108 17.12 -0.97 -15.08
N TYR A 109 16.28 -2.02 -15.09
CA TYR A 109 15.44 -2.37 -13.96
C TYR A 109 16.26 -3.24 -13.00
N VAL A 110 16.41 -2.79 -11.76
CA VAL A 110 17.30 -3.41 -10.78
C VAL A 110 16.49 -3.83 -9.56
N VAL A 111 16.71 -5.05 -9.09
CA VAL A 111 16.18 -5.56 -7.82
C VAL A 111 17.35 -5.86 -6.88
N GLY A 112 17.37 -5.21 -5.73
CA GLY A 112 18.39 -5.40 -4.69
C GLY A 112 17.78 -5.37 -3.30
N ASP A 113 18.64 -5.23 -2.28
CA ASP A 113 18.22 -5.18 -0.89
C ASP A 113 18.05 -3.72 -0.42
N ALA A 114 16.83 -3.36 0.02
CA ALA A 114 16.53 -2.03 0.53
C ALA A 114 17.37 -1.63 1.75
N PHE A 115 17.91 -2.61 2.49
CA PHE A 115 18.74 -2.38 3.67
C PHE A 115 19.98 -1.52 3.37
N THR A 116 20.51 -1.57 2.15
CA THR A 116 21.71 -0.81 1.76
C THR A 116 21.41 0.43 0.92
N MET A 117 20.15 0.68 0.56
CA MET A 117 19.76 1.76 -0.35
C MET A 117 19.44 3.06 0.41
N PRO A 118 20.36 4.04 0.50
CA PRO A 118 20.24 5.18 1.41
C PRO A 118 19.10 6.15 1.07
N TRP A 119 18.48 6.04 -0.11
CA TRP A 119 17.30 6.82 -0.48
C TRP A 119 15.99 6.25 0.04
N LEU A 120 16.01 5.05 0.66
CA LEU A 120 14.86 4.40 1.26
C LEU A 120 14.90 4.47 2.79
N PRO A 121 13.74 4.53 3.45
CA PRO A 121 13.68 4.53 4.91
C PRO A 121 14.07 3.19 5.54
N TYR A 122 14.21 2.11 4.75
CA TYR A 122 14.66 0.80 5.22
C TYR A 122 16.18 0.70 5.41
N ALA A 123 16.94 1.67 4.90
CA ALA A 123 18.39 1.64 4.93
C ALA A 123 18.92 1.50 6.37
N GLY A 124 19.69 0.44 6.63
CA GLY A 124 20.23 0.11 7.96
C GLY A 124 19.19 -0.41 8.97
N HIS A 125 17.97 -0.69 8.53
CA HIS A 125 16.85 -1.02 9.42
C HIS A 125 16.16 -2.34 9.10
N GLU A 126 15.88 -2.63 7.82
CA GLU A 126 15.16 -3.85 7.43
C GLU A 126 15.61 -4.34 6.06
N HIS A 127 15.82 -5.66 5.97
CA HIS A 127 16.13 -6.35 4.72
C HIS A 127 14.84 -6.65 3.97
N MET A 128 14.76 -6.22 2.73
CA MET A 128 13.69 -6.61 1.81
C MET A 128 14.11 -6.41 0.36
N GLU A 129 13.59 -7.26 -0.52
CA GLU A 129 13.72 -7.04 -1.95
C GLU A 129 13.04 -5.75 -2.36
N HIS A 130 13.74 -4.96 -3.17
CA HIS A 130 13.24 -3.67 -3.62
C HIS A 130 13.72 -3.38 -5.03
N SER A 131 12.82 -2.88 -5.87
CA SER A 131 13.18 -2.51 -7.24
C SER A 131 13.48 -1.02 -7.35
N PHE A 132 14.33 -0.64 -8.30
CA PHE A 132 14.53 0.73 -8.75
C PHE A 132 14.99 0.75 -10.20
N LEU A 133 15.03 1.93 -10.82
CA LEU A 133 15.58 2.13 -12.15
C LEU A 133 16.94 2.81 -12.06
N LEU A 134 17.98 2.19 -12.63
CA LEU A 134 19.24 2.86 -12.90
C LEU A 134 19.14 3.51 -14.29
N ALA A 135 18.78 4.78 -14.30
CA ALA A 135 18.47 5.52 -15.53
C ALA A 135 19.71 6.02 -16.28
N ASP A 136 20.80 6.30 -15.56
CA ASP A 136 22.08 6.77 -16.10
C ASP A 136 23.21 6.32 -15.17
N ALA A 137 24.33 5.87 -15.75
CA ALA A 137 25.52 5.40 -15.05
C ALA A 137 26.79 6.23 -15.34
N GLY A 138 26.61 7.53 -15.59
CA GLY A 138 27.70 8.50 -15.61
C GLY A 138 28.38 8.73 -14.24
N PRO A 139 29.26 9.74 -14.12
CA PRO A 139 29.94 10.08 -12.86
C PRO A 139 28.98 10.40 -11.70
N GLN A 140 27.77 10.83 -12.05
CA GLN A 140 26.62 10.99 -11.17
C GLN A 140 25.53 10.06 -11.66
N CYS A 141 25.46 8.86 -11.08
CA CYS A 141 24.47 7.87 -11.43
C CYS A 141 23.08 8.38 -11.07
N VAL A 142 22.11 8.16 -11.95
CA VAL A 142 20.72 8.59 -11.78
C VAL A 142 19.88 7.39 -11.41
N VAL A 143 19.37 7.39 -10.18
CA VAL A 143 18.40 6.41 -9.70
C VAL A 143 17.01 7.05 -9.77
N ALA A 144 16.06 6.39 -10.43
CA ALA A 144 14.64 6.73 -10.34
C ALA A 144 13.92 5.61 -9.59
N ASP A 145 13.11 5.98 -8.61
CA ASP A 145 12.37 5.02 -7.80
C ASP A 145 10.96 5.57 -7.58
N GLY A 146 9.96 4.82 -8.05
CA GLY A 146 8.57 5.17 -7.89
C GLY A 146 8.00 4.76 -6.54
N TYR A 147 8.76 4.14 -5.65
CA TYR A 147 8.19 3.58 -4.43
C TYR A 147 7.56 4.63 -3.51
N HIS A 148 6.31 4.36 -3.13
CA HIS A 148 5.57 5.13 -2.16
C HIS A 148 5.19 4.25 -0.98
N ASN A 149 5.72 4.57 0.20
CA ASN A 149 5.27 3.97 1.45
C ASN A 149 5.55 4.90 2.63
N SER A 150 4.80 4.75 3.71
CA SER A 150 5.16 5.30 5.01
C SER A 150 5.60 4.15 5.90
N THR A 151 6.65 4.37 6.68
CA THR A 151 7.20 3.36 7.58
C THR A 151 7.52 4.00 8.92
N ARG A 152 7.85 3.18 9.92
CA ARG A 152 8.32 3.68 11.23
C ARG A 152 9.65 4.42 11.16
N TRP A 153 10.43 4.26 10.09
CA TRP A 153 11.73 4.90 9.90
C TRP A 153 11.69 6.14 9.02
N GLY A 154 10.54 6.42 8.41
CA GLY A 154 10.36 7.55 7.51
C GLY A 154 9.48 7.22 6.32
N ASP A 155 9.36 8.21 5.45
CA ASP A 155 8.57 8.16 4.24
C ASP A 155 9.44 7.79 3.04
N ALA A 156 9.02 6.77 2.28
CA ALA A 156 9.44 6.58 0.90
C ALA A 156 8.46 7.32 -0.01
N ARG A 157 9.00 8.17 -0.89
CA ARG A 157 8.21 8.90 -1.89
C ARG A 157 8.84 8.73 -3.26
N PRO A 158 8.02 8.69 -4.33
CA PRO A 158 8.53 8.65 -5.70
C PRO A 158 9.54 9.79 -5.91
N GLY A 159 10.68 9.48 -6.53
CA GLY A 159 11.75 10.45 -6.66
C GLY A 159 12.86 10.04 -7.61
N VAL A 160 13.80 10.97 -7.79
CA VAL A 160 15.02 10.76 -8.58
C VAL A 160 16.21 11.21 -7.77
N TRP A 161 17.23 10.37 -7.64
CA TRP A 161 18.45 10.67 -6.89
C TRP A 161 19.64 10.67 -7.83
N ARG A 162 20.56 11.60 -7.59
CA ARG A 162 21.87 11.64 -8.25
C ARG A 162 22.92 11.24 -7.22
N LEU A 163 23.58 10.12 -7.49
CA LEU A 163 24.55 9.53 -6.57
C LEU A 163 25.93 9.54 -7.23
N PRO A 164 27.00 9.92 -6.51
CA PRO A 164 28.35 9.56 -6.90
C PRO A 164 28.45 8.05 -7.17
N ALA A 165 29.26 7.66 -8.16
CA ALA A 165 29.44 6.26 -8.53
C ALA A 165 29.80 5.37 -7.32
N ALA A 166 30.70 5.84 -6.45
CA ALA A 166 31.10 5.11 -5.24
C ALA A 166 29.94 4.91 -4.24
N ASP A 167 29.00 5.86 -4.18
CA ASP A 167 27.84 5.77 -3.29
C ASP A 167 26.82 4.77 -3.85
N LEU A 168 26.64 4.70 -5.18
CA LEU A 168 25.84 3.64 -5.81
C LEU A 168 26.49 2.27 -5.60
N ASP A 169 27.81 2.17 -5.78
CA ASP A 169 28.56 0.92 -5.62
C ASP A 169 28.40 0.36 -4.19
N ALA A 170 28.44 1.23 -3.18
CA ALA A 170 28.21 0.85 -1.78
C ALA A 170 26.73 0.55 -1.47
N ALA A 171 25.79 1.26 -2.12
CA ALA A 171 24.36 1.08 -1.89
C ALA A 171 23.82 -0.23 -2.46
N VAL A 172 24.51 -0.82 -3.44
CA VAL A 172 24.06 -2.01 -4.16
C VAL A 172 25.16 -3.07 -4.19
N PRO A 173 25.44 -3.76 -3.06
CA PRO A 173 26.50 -4.76 -2.98
C PRO A 173 26.22 -5.99 -3.85
N ALA A 174 24.95 -6.35 -4.01
CA ALA A 174 24.49 -7.42 -4.90
C ALA A 174 23.06 -7.13 -5.38
N ALA A 175 22.81 -7.37 -6.66
CA ALA A 175 21.49 -7.18 -7.28
C ALA A 175 21.22 -8.17 -8.41
N THR A 176 19.95 -8.24 -8.81
CA THR A 176 19.54 -8.70 -10.12
C THR A 176 19.26 -7.50 -11.02
N ALA A 177 19.87 -7.43 -12.18
CA ALA A 177 19.65 -6.38 -13.18
C ALA A 177 19.01 -6.94 -14.43
N MET A 178 18.15 -6.14 -15.05
CA MET A 178 17.41 -6.53 -16.23
C MET A 178 17.32 -5.36 -17.22
N THR A 179 17.48 -5.66 -18.51
CA THR A 179 16.98 -4.76 -19.57
C THR A 179 15.54 -5.14 -19.87
N LEU A 180 14.71 -4.12 -20.06
CA LEU A 180 13.31 -4.29 -20.42
C LEU A 180 13.08 -3.78 -21.84
N THR A 181 12.40 -4.59 -22.65
CA THR A 181 11.87 -4.18 -23.94
C THR A 181 10.39 -3.89 -23.80
N VAL A 182 9.94 -2.81 -24.43
CA VAL A 182 8.53 -2.44 -24.46
C VAL A 182 7.96 -2.85 -25.81
N ALA A 183 7.07 -3.84 -25.80
CA ALA A 183 6.21 -4.17 -26.92
C ALA A 183 4.89 -3.40 -26.81
N ALA A 184 4.06 -3.45 -27.86
CA ALA A 184 2.68 -2.99 -27.74
C ALA A 184 1.99 -3.75 -26.59
N ALA A 185 1.36 -3.00 -25.69
CA ALA A 185 0.61 -3.59 -24.59
C ALA A 185 -0.52 -4.48 -25.15
N PRO A 186 -0.73 -5.69 -24.61
CA PRO A 186 -1.85 -6.52 -25.02
C PRO A 186 -3.19 -5.82 -24.81
N GLU A 187 -4.12 -6.03 -25.72
CA GLU A 187 -5.50 -5.56 -25.54
C GLU A 187 -6.14 -6.35 -24.39
N VAL A 188 -6.62 -5.64 -23.37
CA VAL A 188 -7.25 -6.23 -22.19
C VAL A 188 -8.77 -6.20 -22.38
N ASP A 189 -9.36 -7.35 -22.71
CA ASP A 189 -10.82 -7.51 -22.73
C ASP A 189 -11.35 -7.43 -21.29
N ARG A 190 -11.94 -6.27 -20.96
CA ARG A 190 -12.53 -5.99 -19.64
C ARG A 190 -13.56 -7.04 -19.23
N ALA A 191 -14.42 -7.49 -20.14
CA ALA A 191 -15.46 -8.46 -19.81
C ALA A 191 -14.88 -9.85 -19.56
N ALA A 192 -13.83 -10.24 -20.29
CA ALA A 192 -13.09 -11.48 -20.01
C ALA A 192 -12.40 -11.42 -18.64
N VAL A 193 -11.67 -10.34 -18.35
CA VAL A 193 -10.99 -10.15 -17.06
C VAL A 193 -11.96 -10.23 -15.89
N LEU A 194 -13.12 -9.57 -15.97
CA LEU A 194 -14.11 -9.62 -14.90
C LEU A 194 -14.64 -11.04 -14.66
N ARG A 195 -14.88 -11.81 -15.73
CA ARG A 195 -15.27 -13.22 -15.63
C ARG A 195 -14.17 -14.09 -15.00
N GLU A 196 -12.93 -13.88 -15.41
CA GLU A 196 -11.77 -14.59 -14.86
C GLU A 196 -11.55 -14.28 -13.39
N ASN A 197 -11.59 -13.00 -12.99
CA ASN A 197 -11.48 -12.59 -11.60
C ASN A 197 -12.55 -13.23 -10.72
N ALA A 198 -13.81 -13.25 -11.18
CA ALA A 198 -14.90 -13.88 -10.44
C ALA A 198 -14.70 -15.40 -10.29
N ALA A 199 -14.25 -16.07 -11.35
CA ALA A 199 -13.96 -17.50 -11.33
C ALA A 199 -12.76 -17.82 -10.41
N ASP A 200 -11.67 -17.07 -10.51
CA ASP A 200 -10.46 -17.24 -9.71
C ASP A 200 -10.75 -17.04 -8.21
N LEU A 201 -11.49 -15.98 -7.85
CA LEU A 201 -11.85 -15.69 -6.46
C LEU A 201 -12.83 -16.73 -5.89
N ALA A 202 -13.80 -17.19 -6.69
CA ALA A 202 -14.69 -18.27 -6.28
C ALA A 202 -13.93 -19.58 -6.04
N ALA A 203 -12.97 -19.92 -6.91
CA ALA A 203 -12.12 -21.10 -6.75
C ALA A 203 -11.16 -21.00 -5.56
N ALA A 204 -10.78 -19.79 -5.15
CA ALA A 204 -9.85 -19.55 -4.05
C ALA A 204 -10.49 -19.61 -2.65
N GLN A 205 -11.82 -19.74 -2.50
CA GLN A 205 -12.50 -19.69 -1.20
C GLN A 205 -11.92 -20.65 -0.17
N THR A 206 -11.73 -21.92 -0.51
CA THR A 206 -11.15 -22.91 0.41
C THR A 206 -9.71 -22.53 0.80
N ALA A 207 -8.92 -22.01 -0.14
CA ALA A 207 -7.55 -21.55 0.16
C ALA A 207 -7.53 -20.30 1.05
N VAL A 208 -8.52 -19.42 0.92
CA VAL A 208 -8.74 -18.27 1.81
C VAL A 208 -9.02 -18.75 3.23
N ASP A 209 -9.96 -19.69 3.41
CA ASP A 209 -10.31 -20.23 4.73
C ASP A 209 -9.10 -20.92 5.39
N ASP A 210 -8.40 -21.77 4.64
CA ASP A 210 -7.18 -22.44 5.10
C ASP A 210 -6.07 -21.44 5.50
N TYR A 211 -5.92 -20.35 4.74
CA TYR A 211 -4.98 -19.28 5.06
C TYR A 211 -5.38 -18.58 6.37
N LEU A 212 -6.65 -18.18 6.50
CA LEU A 212 -7.18 -17.47 7.66
C LEU A 212 -7.03 -18.29 8.95
N ASP A 213 -7.32 -19.59 8.90
CA ASP A 213 -7.17 -20.49 10.04
C ASP A 213 -5.71 -20.60 10.49
N ARG A 214 -4.78 -20.71 9.54
CA ARG A 214 -3.33 -20.78 9.82
C ARG A 214 -2.81 -19.51 10.47
N ILE A 215 -3.21 -18.34 9.97
CA ILE A 215 -2.77 -17.06 10.57
C ILE A 215 -3.45 -16.82 11.92
N ARG A 216 -4.73 -17.17 12.09
CA ARG A 216 -5.46 -17.00 13.36
C ARG A 216 -4.84 -17.83 14.47
N ALA A 217 -4.43 -19.05 14.18
CA ALA A 217 -3.76 -19.93 15.15
C ALA A 217 -2.45 -19.36 15.69
N ARG A 218 -1.81 -18.43 14.96
CA ARG A 218 -0.46 -17.91 15.28
C ARG A 218 -0.38 -16.38 15.36
N ALA A 219 -1.51 -15.67 15.32
CA ALA A 219 -1.54 -14.21 15.26
C ALA A 219 -0.90 -13.52 16.48
N GLY A 220 -0.78 -14.22 17.61
CA GLY A 220 -0.07 -13.72 18.79
C GLY A 220 1.46 -13.66 18.63
N GLU A 221 2.03 -14.33 17.62
CA GLU A 221 3.47 -14.28 17.35
C GLU A 221 3.82 -12.97 16.62
N PRO A 222 4.79 -12.17 17.11
CA PRO A 222 5.10 -10.87 16.52
C PRO A 222 5.44 -10.90 15.02
N ALA A 223 6.17 -11.94 14.59
CA ALA A 223 6.53 -12.12 13.18
C ALA A 223 5.31 -12.43 12.30
N VAL A 224 4.32 -13.16 12.84
CA VAL A 224 3.07 -13.48 12.14
C VAL A 224 2.17 -12.24 12.08
N ALA A 225 2.08 -11.47 13.17
CA ALA A 225 1.37 -10.19 13.17
C ALA A 225 1.94 -9.22 12.11
N ALA A 226 3.27 -9.14 11.98
CA ALA A 226 3.91 -8.34 10.94
C ALA A 226 3.57 -8.83 9.53
N GLN A 227 3.55 -10.15 9.31
CA GLN A 227 3.14 -10.72 8.02
C GLN A 227 1.68 -10.42 7.69
N ILE A 228 0.76 -10.53 8.67
CA ILE A 228 -0.66 -10.19 8.49
C ILE A 228 -0.81 -8.75 8.02
N VAL A 229 -0.09 -7.80 8.63
CA VAL A 229 -0.12 -6.39 8.23
C VAL A 229 0.35 -6.22 6.78
N LEU A 230 1.45 -6.87 6.40
CA LEU A 230 1.95 -6.82 5.02
C LEU A 230 0.94 -7.38 4.02
N ASP A 231 0.35 -8.53 4.34
CA ASP A 231 -0.65 -9.22 3.52
C ASP A 231 -1.89 -8.35 3.31
N VAL A 232 -2.46 -7.79 4.39
CA VAL A 232 -3.62 -6.87 4.32
C VAL A 232 -3.28 -5.61 3.51
N TRP A 233 -2.07 -5.07 3.68
CA TRP A 233 -1.60 -3.90 2.93
C TRP A 233 -1.47 -4.18 1.43
N LEU A 234 -0.88 -5.31 1.04
CA LEU A 234 -0.76 -5.74 -0.37
C LEU A 234 -2.14 -5.95 -1.01
N LEU A 235 -3.06 -6.60 -0.29
CA LEU A 235 -4.42 -6.80 -0.77
C LEU A 235 -5.13 -5.46 -0.97
N GLY A 236 -5.09 -4.55 0.01
CA GLY A 236 -5.75 -3.25 -0.11
C GLY A 236 -5.24 -2.42 -1.29
N ARG A 237 -3.93 -2.43 -1.54
CA ARG A 237 -3.33 -1.80 -2.73
C ARG A 237 -3.83 -2.42 -4.02
N SER A 238 -3.84 -3.76 -4.10
CA SER A 238 -4.36 -4.48 -5.26
C SER A 238 -5.83 -4.15 -5.56
N ARG A 239 -6.70 -4.08 -4.53
CA ARG A 239 -8.13 -3.74 -4.72
C ARG A 239 -8.31 -2.28 -5.16
N ALA A 240 -7.54 -1.36 -4.58
CA ALA A 240 -7.56 0.04 -4.96
C ALA A 240 -7.06 0.24 -6.41
N LEU A 241 -6.02 -0.50 -6.83
CA LEU A 241 -5.54 -0.50 -8.21
C LEU A 241 -6.59 -1.05 -9.18
N HIS A 242 -7.30 -2.11 -8.80
CA HIS A 242 -8.41 -2.67 -9.57
C HIS A 242 -9.56 -1.66 -9.76
N ALA A 243 -9.95 -0.97 -8.70
CA ALA A 243 -10.95 0.10 -8.78
C ALA A 243 -10.50 1.24 -9.73
N ALA A 244 -9.21 1.63 -9.66
CA ALA A 244 -8.64 2.65 -10.55
C ALA A 244 -8.63 2.20 -12.03
N TRP A 245 -8.31 0.93 -12.30
CA TRP A 245 -8.37 0.35 -13.65
C TRP A 245 -9.79 0.37 -14.24
N LEU A 246 -10.80 -0.01 -13.44
CA LEU A 246 -12.19 0.00 -13.89
C LEU A 246 -12.70 1.41 -14.18
N ALA A 247 -12.28 2.39 -13.37
CA ALA A 247 -12.62 3.79 -13.59
C ALA A 247 -11.97 4.33 -14.88
N ALA A 248 -10.70 4.01 -15.13
CA ALA A 248 -9.98 4.46 -16.32
C ALA A 248 -10.50 3.83 -17.63
N THR A 249 -10.99 2.58 -17.58
CA THR A 249 -11.56 1.91 -18.75
C THR A 249 -13.02 2.29 -19.01
N ALA A 250 -13.72 2.89 -18.04
CA ALA A 250 -15.10 3.34 -18.20
C ALA A 250 -15.24 4.68 -18.95
N THR A 251 -14.17 5.47 -19.04
CA THR A 251 -14.15 6.78 -19.70
C THR A 251 -13.93 6.71 -21.21
N HIS A 252 -13.66 5.53 -21.76
CA HIS A 252 -13.68 5.31 -23.22
C HIS A 252 -15.13 5.08 -23.65
N PRO A 253 -15.64 5.81 -24.66
CA PRO A 253 -17.06 5.75 -25.01
C PRO A 253 -17.44 4.32 -25.40
N PRO A 254 -18.48 3.74 -24.78
CA PRO A 254 -18.99 2.46 -25.23
C PRO A 254 -19.63 2.65 -26.61
N ASP A 255 -19.39 1.69 -27.50
CA ASP A 255 -20.36 1.40 -28.56
C ASP A 255 -21.76 1.37 -27.92
N ALA A 256 -22.73 2.04 -28.56
CA ALA A 256 -23.95 2.59 -27.98
C ALA A 256 -25.00 1.59 -27.39
N ALA A 257 -24.58 0.41 -26.93
CA ALA A 257 -25.45 -0.68 -26.48
C ALA A 257 -25.34 -1.05 -24.99
N ALA A 258 -24.42 -0.47 -24.21
CA ALA A 258 -24.33 -0.75 -22.77
C ALA A 258 -25.20 0.20 -21.94
N THR A 259 -26.38 -0.27 -21.51
CA THR A 259 -27.38 0.47 -20.73
C THR A 259 -27.14 0.50 -19.21
N ASP A 260 -25.98 0.02 -18.72
CA ASP A 260 -25.67 0.08 -17.28
C ASP A 260 -25.18 1.49 -16.90
N PRO A 261 -25.81 2.19 -15.94
CA PRO A 261 -25.31 3.47 -15.47
C PRO A 261 -23.92 3.27 -14.81
N PRO A 262 -22.85 3.90 -15.33
CA PRO A 262 -21.46 3.61 -14.94
C PRO A 262 -21.07 4.07 -13.52
N GLY A 263 -21.98 4.69 -12.76
CA GLY A 263 -21.66 5.38 -11.50
C GLY A 263 -21.66 4.52 -10.24
N ASP A 264 -22.54 3.52 -10.13
CA ASP A 264 -22.80 2.88 -8.82
C ASP A 264 -21.77 1.80 -8.47
N ARG A 265 -21.46 0.91 -9.42
CA ARG A 265 -20.55 -0.24 -9.18
C ARG A 265 -19.09 0.17 -8.97
N THR A 266 -18.62 1.18 -9.69
CA THR A 266 -17.26 1.72 -9.50
C THR A 266 -17.11 2.36 -8.11
N GLY A 267 -18.18 3.02 -7.63
CA GLY A 267 -18.25 3.57 -6.28
C GLY A 267 -18.20 2.47 -5.20
N GLU A 268 -18.93 1.38 -5.39
CA GLU A 268 -18.93 0.23 -4.46
C GLU A 268 -17.53 -0.40 -4.33
N LEU A 269 -16.83 -0.61 -5.45
CA LEU A 269 -15.48 -1.17 -5.43
C LEU A 269 -14.45 -0.21 -4.81
N ALA A 270 -14.59 1.09 -5.06
CA ALA A 270 -13.75 2.09 -4.42
C ALA A 270 -13.97 2.09 -2.90
N ALA A 271 -15.22 2.04 -2.43
CA ALA A 271 -15.55 1.97 -1.01
C ALA A 271 -15.03 0.66 -0.35
N HIS A 272 -15.06 -0.45 -1.10
CA HIS A 272 -14.49 -1.70 -0.63
C HIS A 272 -12.96 -1.65 -0.54
N ALA A 273 -12.29 -1.06 -1.53
CA ALA A 273 -10.85 -0.80 -1.48
C ALA A 273 -10.47 0.12 -0.31
N ASP A 274 -11.26 1.16 -0.04
CA ASP A 274 -11.06 2.05 1.12
C ASP A 274 -11.18 1.26 2.44
N SER A 275 -12.10 0.29 2.52
CA SER A 275 -12.25 -0.59 3.68
C SER A 275 -11.01 -1.46 3.91
N TRP A 276 -10.39 -1.96 2.84
CA TRP A 276 -9.12 -2.67 2.92
C TRP A 276 -7.98 -1.78 3.42
N LEU A 277 -7.86 -0.56 2.89
CA LEU A 277 -6.82 0.39 3.30
C LEU A 277 -7.00 0.82 4.77
N ALA A 278 -8.24 0.93 5.23
CA ALA A 278 -8.54 1.15 6.65
C ALA A 278 -8.05 -0.02 7.52
N LEU A 279 -8.35 -1.25 7.11
CA LEU A 279 -7.90 -2.44 7.82
C LEU A 279 -6.36 -2.54 7.84
N ALA A 280 -5.67 -2.11 6.78
CA ALA A 280 -4.21 -2.03 6.78
C ALA A 280 -3.68 -1.07 7.88
N GLY A 281 -4.33 0.07 8.07
CA GLY A 281 -4.02 0.99 9.17
C GLY A 281 -4.31 0.38 10.55
N GLN A 282 -5.49 -0.23 10.72
CA GLN A 282 -5.92 -0.86 11.97
C GLN A 282 -5.02 -2.04 12.37
N SER A 283 -4.69 -2.91 11.41
CA SER A 283 -3.81 -4.06 11.64
C SER A 283 -2.40 -3.62 12.02
N TYR A 284 -1.88 -2.52 11.45
CA TYR A 284 -0.60 -1.98 11.85
C TYR A 284 -0.59 -1.49 13.32
N VAL A 285 -1.66 -0.80 13.75
CA VAL A 285 -1.84 -0.42 15.17
C VAL A 285 -1.89 -1.66 16.06
N ALA A 286 -2.69 -2.65 15.67
CA ALA A 286 -2.82 -3.91 16.38
C ALA A 286 -1.48 -4.64 16.53
N MET A 287 -0.69 -4.72 15.47
CA MET A 287 0.65 -5.32 15.47
C MET A 287 1.59 -4.57 16.44
N ARG A 288 1.61 -3.22 16.44
CA ARG A 288 2.43 -2.44 17.39
C ARG A 288 2.02 -2.70 18.84
N ARG A 289 0.72 -2.77 19.11
CA ARG A 289 0.19 -3.09 20.45
C ARG A 289 0.60 -4.51 20.87
N ALA A 290 0.51 -5.48 19.96
CA ALA A 290 0.93 -6.86 20.20
C ALA A 290 2.44 -6.96 20.50
N ALA A 291 3.28 -6.23 19.75
CA ALA A 291 4.72 -6.18 19.97
C ALA A 291 5.12 -5.63 21.35
N ARG A 292 4.25 -4.86 22.01
CA ARG A 292 4.44 -4.35 23.38
C ARG A 292 3.86 -5.26 24.47
N GLY A 293 3.49 -6.49 24.13
CA GLY A 293 2.96 -7.49 25.07
C GLY A 293 1.43 -7.59 25.10
N GLY A 294 0.72 -6.86 24.23
CA GLY A 294 -0.71 -7.08 23.99
C GLY A 294 -1.00 -8.32 23.14
N ALA A 295 -2.28 -8.68 23.01
CA ALA A 295 -2.73 -9.66 22.03
C ALA A 295 -3.07 -9.00 20.69
N PHE A 296 -2.85 -9.70 19.59
CA PHE A 296 -3.40 -9.28 18.30
C PHE A 296 -4.93 -9.45 18.32
N PRO A 297 -5.75 -8.41 18.10
CA PRO A 297 -7.20 -8.50 18.28
C PRO A 297 -7.87 -9.44 17.29
N ALA A 298 -8.76 -10.31 17.78
CA ALA A 298 -9.54 -11.21 16.94
C ALA A 298 -10.43 -10.45 15.94
N ALA A 299 -10.98 -9.30 16.33
CA ALA A 299 -11.82 -8.46 15.47
C ALA A 299 -11.12 -8.02 14.17
N VAL A 300 -9.80 -7.79 14.20
CA VAL A 300 -9.01 -7.46 13.00
C VAL A 300 -8.98 -8.66 12.03
N LEU A 301 -8.86 -9.88 12.57
CA LEU A 301 -8.88 -11.11 11.76
C LEU A 301 -10.28 -11.42 11.23
N ASP A 302 -11.32 -11.16 12.03
CA ASP A 302 -12.71 -11.35 11.62
C ASP A 302 -13.06 -10.38 10.48
N ARG A 303 -12.64 -9.11 10.59
CA ARG A 303 -12.80 -8.13 9.51
C ARG A 303 -11.97 -8.49 8.27
N TYR A 304 -10.77 -9.03 8.44
CA TYR A 304 -9.95 -9.52 7.32
C TYR A 304 -10.68 -10.63 6.56
N ALA A 305 -11.24 -11.61 7.27
CA ALA A 305 -12.04 -12.68 6.68
C ALA A 305 -13.26 -12.13 5.92
N GLU A 306 -14.01 -11.23 6.56
CA GLU A 306 -15.19 -10.59 5.94
C GLU A 306 -14.85 -9.90 4.62
N LEU A 307 -13.74 -9.14 4.57
CA LEU A 307 -13.32 -8.44 3.35
C LEU A 307 -12.92 -9.42 2.23
N LEU A 308 -12.22 -10.51 2.55
CA LEU A 308 -11.88 -11.55 1.56
C LEU A 308 -13.13 -12.22 0.98
N HIS A 309 -14.11 -12.57 1.80
CA HIS A 309 -15.36 -13.14 1.31
C HIS A 309 -16.18 -12.14 0.49
N THR A 310 -16.14 -10.86 0.89
CA THR A 310 -16.81 -9.78 0.15
C THR A 310 -16.20 -9.57 -1.24
N ASP A 311 -14.88 -9.79 -1.42
CA ASP A 311 -14.26 -9.76 -2.76
C ASP A 311 -14.95 -10.74 -3.71
N VAL A 312 -15.27 -11.95 -3.24
CA VAL A 312 -15.93 -12.99 -4.05
C VAL A 312 -17.34 -12.57 -4.46
N VAL A 313 -18.10 -12.02 -3.50
CA VAL A 313 -19.47 -11.53 -3.73
C VAL A 313 -19.48 -10.36 -4.72
N LEU A 314 -18.54 -9.41 -4.57
CA LEU A 314 -18.39 -8.27 -5.47
C LEU A 314 -18.03 -8.72 -6.89
N ALA A 315 -17.03 -9.60 -7.03
CA ALA A 315 -16.62 -10.11 -8.33
C ALA A 315 -17.76 -10.84 -9.06
N GLY A 316 -18.53 -11.66 -8.34
CA GLY A 316 -19.71 -12.33 -8.90
C GLY A 316 -20.78 -11.35 -9.40
N ARG A 317 -21.05 -10.27 -8.64
CA ARG A 317 -22.02 -9.22 -9.03
C ARG A 317 -21.59 -8.43 -10.26
N LEU A 318 -20.30 -8.14 -10.39
CA LEU A 318 -19.75 -7.45 -11.57
C LEU A 318 -20.00 -8.24 -12.86
N VAL A 319 -19.94 -9.57 -12.80
CA VAL A 319 -20.22 -10.44 -13.95
C VAL A 319 -21.72 -10.58 -14.20
N ALA A 320 -22.52 -10.72 -13.14
CA ALA A 320 -23.96 -10.95 -13.25
C ALA A 320 -24.77 -9.71 -13.68
N GLY A 321 -24.18 -8.51 -13.65
CA GLY A 321 -24.89 -7.26 -13.93
C GLY A 321 -26.02 -6.94 -12.93
N ALA A 322 -26.05 -7.63 -11.79
CA ALA A 322 -27.14 -7.52 -10.82
C ALA A 322 -26.85 -6.43 -9.78
N ALA A 323 -27.77 -5.47 -9.63
CA ALA A 323 -27.75 -4.52 -8.53
C ALA A 323 -28.15 -5.23 -7.22
N ALA A 324 -27.45 -4.91 -6.13
CA ALA A 324 -27.76 -5.44 -4.79
C ALA A 324 -28.15 -4.30 -3.82
N PRO A 325 -28.86 -4.59 -2.72
CA PRO A 325 -29.34 -3.59 -1.78
C PRO A 325 -28.20 -3.07 -0.87
N PRO A 326 -28.32 -1.83 -0.34
CA PRO A 326 -27.30 -1.23 0.51
C PRO A 326 -27.22 -1.90 1.90
N PRO A 327 -26.04 -1.90 2.55
CA PRO A 327 -25.90 -2.36 3.92
C PRO A 327 -26.55 -1.40 4.92
N SER A 328 -27.21 -1.96 5.95
CA SER A 328 -27.80 -1.20 7.05
C SER A 328 -26.77 -0.97 8.16
N ALA A 329 -26.67 0.27 8.63
CA ALA A 329 -25.84 0.65 9.78
C ALA A 329 -26.72 0.70 11.03
N ASP A 330 -26.54 -0.27 11.94
CA ASP A 330 -27.17 -0.23 13.26
C ASP A 330 -26.21 0.36 14.30
N GLY A 331 -26.69 1.39 15.00
CA GLY A 331 -25.96 2.14 16.01
C GLY A 331 -26.04 1.51 17.41
N VAL A 332 -24.99 1.72 18.19
CA VAL A 332 -24.91 1.35 19.61
C VAL A 332 -24.70 2.61 20.47
N VAL A 333 -25.37 2.66 21.62
CA VAL A 333 -25.39 3.78 22.60
C VAL A 333 -24.60 3.44 23.87
N GLY A 334 -23.82 4.42 24.36
CA GLY A 334 -23.33 4.60 25.75
C GLY A 334 -21.83 4.31 25.99
N PRO A 335 -21.13 4.89 27.00
CA PRO A 335 -21.57 5.73 28.14
C PRO A 335 -20.80 7.10 28.25
N ALA A 336 -20.81 7.72 29.44
CA ALA A 336 -20.58 9.15 29.74
C ALA A 336 -19.31 9.83 29.18
N ALA A 337 -19.52 11.04 28.66
CA ALA A 337 -18.58 11.82 27.84
C ALA A 337 -17.43 12.46 28.64
N VAL A 338 -16.21 12.27 28.13
CA VAL A 338 -15.11 13.22 28.30
C VAL A 338 -15.52 14.54 27.64
N ASP A 339 -15.18 15.68 28.24
CA ASP A 339 -15.48 17.00 27.68
C ASP A 339 -15.04 17.10 26.21
N PRO A 340 -15.98 17.29 25.25
CA PRO A 340 -15.67 17.38 23.82
C PRO A 340 -14.66 18.49 23.50
N ALA A 341 -14.66 19.59 24.26
CA ALA A 341 -13.70 20.67 24.07
C ALA A 341 -12.27 20.23 24.46
N ARG A 342 -12.16 19.42 25.53
CA ARG A 342 -10.88 18.83 25.95
C ARG A 342 -10.36 17.81 24.95
N ILE A 343 -11.21 16.91 24.43
CA ILE A 343 -10.82 15.94 23.39
C ILE A 343 -10.28 16.68 22.17
N ARG A 344 -11.01 17.68 21.68
CA ARG A 344 -10.63 18.45 20.49
C ARG A 344 -9.31 19.19 20.69
N ALA A 345 -9.13 19.82 21.86
CA ALA A 345 -7.89 20.52 22.19
C ALA A 345 -6.68 19.57 22.27
N VAL A 346 -6.85 18.39 22.88
CA VAL A 346 -5.78 17.37 22.94
C VAL A 346 -5.45 16.86 21.55
N LEU A 347 -6.43 16.46 20.75
CA LEU A 347 -6.18 15.96 19.40
C LEU A 347 -5.50 17.00 18.51
N ALA A 348 -5.98 18.25 18.52
CA ALA A 348 -5.35 19.33 17.76
C ALA A 348 -3.90 19.58 18.21
N ALA A 349 -3.62 19.52 19.51
CA ALA A 349 -2.27 19.66 20.04
C ALA A 349 -1.36 18.49 19.66
N GLU A 350 -1.85 17.24 19.69
CA GLU A 350 -1.05 16.07 19.30
C GLU A 350 -0.82 16.04 17.78
N PHE A 351 -1.81 16.41 16.95
CA PHE A 351 -1.59 16.62 15.52
C PHE A 351 -0.52 17.69 15.27
N GLY A 352 -0.60 18.81 15.99
CA GLY A 352 0.41 19.87 15.89
C GLY A 352 1.81 19.39 16.29
N ALA A 353 1.92 18.64 17.38
CA ALA A 353 3.19 18.11 17.87
C ALA A 353 3.79 17.02 16.96
N VAL A 354 2.97 16.16 16.38
CA VAL A 354 3.42 15.03 15.54
C VAL A 354 3.70 15.47 14.10
N LEU A 355 2.89 16.38 13.55
CA LEU A 355 3.03 16.86 12.17
C LEU A 355 3.89 18.13 12.07
N GLY A 356 4.12 18.83 13.18
CA GLY A 356 4.78 20.14 13.21
C GLY A 356 3.90 21.23 12.59
N LEU A 357 2.62 21.24 12.95
CA LEU A 357 1.60 22.18 12.48
C LEU A 357 1.06 23.02 13.64
N GLU A 358 0.60 24.23 13.36
CA GLU A 358 -0.19 25.00 14.33
C GLU A 358 -1.58 24.34 14.50
N PRO A 359 -2.17 24.31 15.71
CA PRO A 359 -3.45 23.65 15.96
C PRO A 359 -4.60 24.11 15.04
N GLU A 360 -4.59 25.38 14.65
CA GLU A 360 -5.60 25.97 13.75
C GLU A 360 -5.49 25.43 12.31
N ALA A 361 -4.31 24.96 11.90
CA ALA A 361 -4.08 24.42 10.56
C ALA A 361 -4.73 23.04 10.34
N VAL A 362 -5.13 22.37 11.42
CA VAL A 362 -5.74 21.03 11.43
C VAL A 362 -7.27 21.14 11.32
N ALA A 363 -7.87 22.25 11.74
CA ALA A 363 -9.31 22.41 11.83
C ALA A 363 -9.99 22.48 10.45
N GLY A 364 -11.07 21.73 10.28
CA GLY A 364 -11.95 21.83 9.10
C GLY A 364 -11.39 21.26 7.79
N ARG A 365 -10.26 20.55 7.83
CA ARG A 365 -9.64 19.91 6.65
C ARG A 365 -9.64 18.38 6.78
N PRO A 366 -9.77 17.64 5.67
CA PRO A 366 -9.53 16.19 5.69
C PRO A 366 -8.10 15.91 6.16
N LEU A 367 -7.93 14.94 7.08
CA LEU A 367 -6.62 14.63 7.67
C LEU A 367 -5.58 14.28 6.59
N ARG A 368 -6.01 13.56 5.55
CA ARG A 368 -5.19 13.18 4.38
C ARG A 368 -4.60 14.35 3.60
N GLU A 369 -5.14 15.56 3.74
CA GLU A 369 -4.67 16.76 3.06
C GLU A 369 -3.72 17.61 3.93
N LEU A 370 -3.49 17.20 5.18
CA LEU A 370 -2.57 17.88 6.07
C LEU A 370 -1.12 17.60 5.63
N PRO A 371 -0.25 18.63 5.63
CA PRO A 371 1.16 18.42 5.34
C PRO A 371 1.77 17.38 6.29
N ARG A 372 2.60 16.47 5.74
CA ARG A 372 3.29 15.40 6.48
C ARG A 372 2.37 14.35 7.12
N TYR A 373 1.07 14.39 6.81
CA TYR A 373 0.15 13.35 7.23
C TYR A 373 0.52 12.01 6.58
N ASN A 374 0.54 10.97 7.39
CA ASN A 374 0.52 9.58 6.96
C ASN A 374 -0.09 8.72 8.06
N SER A 375 -0.45 7.48 7.75
CA SER A 375 -1.12 6.59 8.70
C SER A 375 -0.29 6.37 9.97
N PHE A 376 1.05 6.36 9.91
CA PHE A 376 1.92 6.17 11.09
C PHE A 376 1.86 7.37 12.02
N ARG A 377 1.91 8.59 11.47
CA ARG A 377 1.74 9.82 12.23
C ARG A 377 0.36 9.90 12.86
N LEU A 378 -0.68 9.44 12.15
CA LEU A 378 -2.01 9.31 12.73
C LEU A 378 -2.03 8.31 13.90
N VAL A 379 -1.36 7.16 13.78
CA VAL A 379 -1.21 6.22 14.90
C VAL A 379 -0.52 6.88 16.08
N ASP A 380 0.59 7.59 15.86
CA ASP A 380 1.31 8.27 16.94
C ASP A 380 0.43 9.36 17.60
N VAL A 381 -0.39 10.08 16.83
CA VAL A 381 -1.37 11.05 17.36
C VAL A 381 -2.41 10.34 18.22
N ILE A 382 -2.97 9.22 17.75
CA ILE A 382 -3.97 8.44 18.48
C ILE A 382 -3.37 7.89 19.78
N GLU A 383 -2.19 7.25 19.73
CA GLU A 383 -1.50 6.69 20.91
C GLU A 383 -1.26 7.79 21.96
N ARG A 384 -0.76 8.96 21.56
CA ARG A 384 -0.50 10.09 22.48
C ARG A 384 -1.79 10.70 23.03
N ALA A 385 -2.85 10.77 22.22
CA ALA A 385 -4.15 11.28 22.68
C ALA A 385 -4.84 10.31 23.64
N GLU A 386 -4.78 8.99 23.39
CA GLU A 386 -5.25 7.93 24.30
C GLU A 386 -4.56 8.05 25.67
N GLU A 387 -3.22 8.16 25.67
CA GLU A 387 -2.42 8.34 26.89
C GLU A 387 -2.82 9.60 27.66
N ARG A 388 -2.93 10.74 26.96
CA ARG A 388 -3.20 12.05 27.57
C ARG A 388 -4.65 12.21 28.06
N LEU A 389 -5.58 11.51 27.42
CA LEU A 389 -6.99 11.49 27.80
C LEU A 389 -7.33 10.37 28.81
N GLY A 390 -6.42 9.41 29.00
CA GLY A 390 -6.64 8.25 29.88
C GLY A 390 -7.75 7.32 29.36
N VAL A 391 -7.91 7.26 28.04
CA VAL A 391 -8.93 6.45 27.37
C VAL A 391 -8.28 5.51 26.36
N GLN A 392 -8.97 4.43 26.04
CA GLN A 392 -8.58 3.51 24.98
C GLN A 392 -9.71 3.44 23.96
N LEU A 393 -9.38 3.69 22.70
CA LEU A 393 -10.30 3.51 21.59
C LEU A 393 -10.50 2.03 21.31
N ASP A 394 -11.74 1.67 20.99
CA ASP A 394 -12.05 0.39 20.38
C ASP A 394 -11.47 0.38 18.95
N PRO A 395 -10.67 -0.64 18.56
CA PRO A 395 -10.18 -0.77 17.18
C PRO A 395 -11.29 -0.69 16.13
N ASP A 396 -12.50 -1.16 16.46
CA ASP A 396 -13.64 -1.17 15.53
C ASP A 396 -14.22 0.23 15.29
N ASP A 397 -13.99 1.17 16.21
CA ASP A 397 -14.39 2.57 16.04
C ASP A 397 -13.46 3.35 15.08
N LEU A 398 -12.26 2.82 14.76
CA LEU A 398 -11.26 3.45 13.88
C LEU A 398 -11.56 3.24 12.39
N THR A 399 -12.77 3.58 11.96
CA THR A 399 -13.25 3.46 10.56
C THR A 399 -12.70 4.56 9.63
N VAL A 400 -12.82 4.40 8.30
CA VAL A 400 -12.47 5.45 7.32
C VAL A 400 -13.19 6.77 7.62
N THR A 401 -14.48 6.69 7.96
CA THR A 401 -15.30 7.85 8.31
C THR A 401 -14.78 8.53 9.57
N ALA A 402 -14.45 7.75 10.60
CA ALA A 402 -13.85 8.23 11.83
C ALA A 402 -12.48 8.91 11.62
N LEU A 403 -11.67 8.39 10.70
CA LEU A 403 -10.33 8.87 10.41
C LEU A 403 -10.28 9.93 9.29
N ARG A 404 -11.43 10.45 8.86
CA ARG A 404 -11.51 11.39 7.74
C ARG A 404 -11.06 12.80 8.11
N ASP A 405 -11.55 13.30 9.23
CA ASP A 405 -11.36 14.67 9.71
C ASP A 405 -11.28 14.70 11.24
N LEU A 406 -10.79 15.82 11.79
CA LEU A 406 -10.58 15.98 13.23
C LEU A 406 -11.89 15.81 14.03
N ASP A 407 -13.01 16.26 13.48
CA ASP A 407 -14.31 16.23 14.17
C ASP A 407 -14.86 14.79 14.27
N SER A 408 -14.70 14.01 13.20
CA SER A 408 -15.06 12.58 13.19
C SER A 408 -14.21 11.80 14.20
N LEU A 409 -12.91 12.11 14.29
CA LEU A 409 -12.01 11.49 15.26
C LEU A 409 -12.35 11.90 16.70
N CYS A 410 -12.70 13.18 16.95
CA CYS A 410 -13.22 13.63 18.25
C CYS A 410 -14.46 12.83 18.67
N GLY A 411 -15.35 12.53 17.71
CA GLY A 411 -16.54 11.71 17.94
C GLY A 411 -16.20 10.30 18.43
N VAL A 412 -15.12 9.69 17.92
CA VAL A 412 -14.63 8.39 18.36
C VAL A 412 -14.05 8.44 19.77
N PHE A 413 -13.19 9.43 20.04
CA PHE A 413 -12.65 9.64 21.39
C PHE A 413 -13.73 9.95 22.43
N GLY A 414 -14.83 10.56 22.01
CA GLY A 414 -16.01 10.79 22.86
C GLY A 414 -16.74 9.50 23.29
N ARG A 415 -16.54 8.38 22.57
CA ARG A 415 -17.09 7.06 22.89
C ARG A 415 -16.08 6.11 23.53
N ALA A 416 -14.82 6.55 23.66
CA ALA A 416 -13.72 5.75 24.14
C ALA A 416 -13.88 5.32 25.60
N ARG A 417 -13.38 4.14 25.94
CA ARG A 417 -13.50 3.61 27.30
C ARG A 417 -12.37 4.14 28.18
N PRO A 418 -12.65 4.56 29.43
CA PRO A 418 -11.60 4.89 30.38
C PRO A 418 -10.68 3.70 30.62
N VAL A 419 -9.37 3.93 30.71
CA VAL A 419 -8.41 2.89 31.12
C VAL A 419 -8.55 2.67 32.64
N PRO A 420 -8.85 1.45 33.13
CA PRO A 420 -9.01 1.21 34.56
C PRO A 420 -7.73 1.53 35.36
N GLU A 421 -7.86 2.18 36.51
CA GLU A 421 -6.73 2.42 37.41
C GLU A 421 -6.10 1.08 37.84
N GLY A 422 -4.80 0.90 37.58
CA GLY A 422 -4.05 -0.31 37.93
C GLY A 422 -3.72 -1.24 36.76
N VAL A 423 -4.26 -0.99 35.56
CA VAL A 423 -3.71 -1.58 34.32
C VAL A 423 -2.41 -0.83 34.01
N PRO A 424 -1.29 -1.52 33.71
CA PRO A 424 -0.04 -0.84 33.39
C PRO A 424 -0.28 0.15 32.25
N ARG A 425 0.11 1.40 32.46
CA ARG A 425 0.12 2.40 31.40
C ARG A 425 1.35 2.06 30.55
N TRP A 426 1.11 1.69 29.30
CA TRP A 426 2.12 1.16 28.38
C TRP A 426 2.69 2.24 27.48
#